data_AF-A0A1Q9R9N5-F1
#
_entry.id   AF-A0A1Q9R9N5-F1
#
_cell.length_a   1.000
_cell.length_b   1.000
_cell.length_c   1.000
_cell.angle_alpha   90.00
_cell.angle_beta   90.00
_cell.angle_gamma   90.00
#
_symmetry.space_group_name_H-M   'P 1'
#
loop_
_entity.id
_entity.type
_entity.pdbx_description
1 polymer ?
#
loop_
_entity_poly.entity_id
_entity_poly.type
_entity_poly.pdbx_seq_one_letter_code
_entity_poly.pdbx_strand_id
1 'polypeptide(L)' 'MYNRTCAACHAGQLPQAPKKGDRAAWEPRLAQGMEILTGHVTQGFKAMPPRGLCMDCSAEDYQAIIEWMSQ' A
#
# COMPACT_ATOMS: atom_id res chain seq x y z
N MET A 1 -3.90 -11.39 -0.31
CA MET A 1 -3.77 -10.26 0.63
C MET A 1 -4.63 -9.08 0.16
N TYR A 2 -4.32 -8.48 -0.99
CA TYR A 2 -5.02 -7.30 -1.53
C TYR A 2 -6.55 -7.29 -1.40
N ASN A 3 -7.26 -8.28 -1.95
CA ASN A 3 -8.73 -8.31 -1.93
C ASN A 3 -9.36 -8.34 -0.52
N ARG A 4 -8.62 -8.82 0.48
CA ARG A 4 -9.14 -8.97 1.86
C ARG A 4 -9.03 -7.68 2.66
N THR A 5 -8.04 -6.84 2.36
CA THR A 5 -7.66 -5.71 3.23
C THR A 5 -7.37 -4.43 2.44
N CYS A 6 -6.45 -4.50 1.47
CA CYS A 6 -5.98 -3.32 0.72
C CYS A 6 -7.02 -2.78 -0.29
N ALA A 7 -7.81 -3.67 -0.90
CA ALA A 7 -8.76 -3.33 -1.96
C ALA A 7 -9.87 -2.40 -1.48
N ALA A 8 -10.21 -2.43 -0.19
CA ALA A 8 -11.23 -1.56 0.40
C ALA A 8 -10.92 -0.06 0.22
N CYS A 9 -9.64 0.30 0.11
CA CYS A 9 -9.20 1.68 -0.10
C CYS A 9 -8.54 1.89 -1.47
N HIS A 10 -7.77 0.91 -1.95
CA HIS A 10 -6.89 1.07 -3.11
C HIS A 10 -7.49 0.60 -4.44
N ALA A 11 -8.76 0.15 -4.45
CA ALA A 11 -9.46 -0.15 -5.70
C ALA A 11 -9.97 1.11 -6.44
N GLY A 12 -9.78 2.30 -5.85
CA GLY A 12 -10.02 3.60 -6.51
C GLY A 12 -11.31 4.30 -6.08
N GLN A 13 -12.00 3.83 -5.03
CA GLN A 13 -13.15 4.55 -4.48
C GLN A 13 -12.73 5.75 -3.60
N LEU A 14 -11.50 5.73 -3.09
CA LEU A 14 -10.93 6.78 -2.24
C LEU A 14 -9.90 7.60 -3.02
N PRO A 15 -10.20 8.86 -3.39
CA PRO A 15 -9.31 9.69 -4.21
C PRO A 15 -7.92 9.92 -3.64
N GLN A 16 -7.80 9.90 -2.30
CA GLN A 16 -6.54 10.10 -1.58
C GLN A 16 -5.67 8.84 -1.51
N ALA A 17 -6.25 7.66 -1.74
CA ALA A 17 -5.52 6.40 -1.71
C ALA A 17 -4.95 6.10 -3.10
N PRO A 18 -3.65 5.73 -3.24
CA PRO A 18 -3.09 5.38 -4.53
C PRO A 18 -3.81 4.16 -5.09
N LYS A 19 -4.47 4.32 -6.23
CA LYS A 19 -5.19 3.22 -6.88
C LYS A 19 -4.19 2.18 -7.40
N LYS A 20 -4.55 0.90 -7.29
CA LYS A 20 -3.80 -0.18 -7.94
C LYS A 20 -3.66 0.08 -9.45
N GLY A 21 -2.44 0.01 -9.98
CA GLY A 21 -2.11 0.23 -11.40
C GLY A 21 -2.05 1.69 -11.83
N ASP A 22 -2.26 2.64 -10.91
CA ASP A 22 -2.05 4.06 -11.20
C ASP A 22 -0.56 4.39 -11.10
N ARG A 23 0.17 4.18 -12.20
CA ARG A 23 1.62 4.42 -12.28
C ARG A 23 1.99 5.85 -11.89
N ALA A 24 1.18 6.84 -12.27
CA ALA A 24 1.44 8.24 -11.94
C ALA A 24 1.33 8.50 -10.42
N ALA A 25 0.40 7.83 -9.74
CA ALA A 25 0.32 7.88 -8.28
C ALA A 25 1.48 7.11 -7.62
N TRP A 26 1.88 5.96 -8.15
CA TRP A 26 2.90 5.10 -7.53
C TRP A 26 4.34 5.56 -7.74
N GLU A 27 4.68 6.18 -8.87
CA GLU A 27 6.03 6.63 -9.18
C GLU A 27 6.69 7.51 -8.09
N PRO A 28 6.08 8.62 -7.61
CA PRO A 28 6.66 9.41 -6.52
C PRO A 28 6.66 8.70 -5.16
N ARG A 29 5.90 7.61 -5.01
CA ARG A 29 5.88 6.79 -3.79
C ARG A 29 7.03 5.79 -3.82
N LEU A 30 7.21 5.09 -4.94
CA LEU A 30 8.34 4.19 -5.17
C LEU A 30 9.69 4.91 -5.08
N ALA A 31 9.75 6.18 -5.51
CA ALA A 31 10.95 7.02 -5.38
C ALA A 31 11.40 7.26 -3.93
N GLN A 32 10.51 7.10 -2.92
CA GLN A 32 10.89 7.16 -1.50
C GLN A 32 11.65 5.91 -1.04
N GLY A 33 11.60 4.83 -1.80
CA GLY A 33 12.21 3.55 -1.47
C GLY A 33 11.25 2.60 -0.76
N MET A 34 11.46 1.30 -0.99
CA MET A 34 10.57 0.25 -0.51
C MET A 34 10.52 0.16 1.02
N GLU A 35 11.65 0.37 1.70
CA GLU A 35 11.73 0.35 3.17
C GLU A 35 10.78 1.38 3.80
N ILE A 36 10.76 2.61 3.28
CA ILE A 36 9.88 3.68 3.77
C ILE A 36 8.41 3.30 3.56
N LEU A 37 8.06 2.78 2.38
CA LEU A 37 6.69 2.37 2.08
C LEU A 37 6.22 1.23 2.98
N THR A 38 7.06 0.22 3.20
CA THR A 38 6.77 -0.87 4.13
C THR A 38 6.64 -0.37 5.57
N GLY A 39 7.45 0.60 5.98
CA GLY A 39 7.34 1.28 7.27
C GLY A 39 5.99 1.98 7.44
N HIS A 40 5.58 2.77 6.43
CA HIS A 40 4.27 3.43 6.39
C HIS A 40 3.11 2.43 6.48
N VAL A 41 3.17 1.29 5.78
CA VAL A 41 2.14 0.24 5.89
C VAL A 41 2.12 -0.35 7.29
N THR A 42 3.27 -0.63 7.87
CA THR A 42 3.39 -1.27 9.18
C THR A 42 2.87 -0.36 10.30
N GLN A 43 3.29 0.90 10.32
CA GLN A 43 2.97 1.88 11.37
C GLN A 43 1.64 2.61 11.14
N GLY A 44 1.13 2.58 9.91
CA GLY A 44 0.04 3.44 9.46
C GLY A 44 0.58 4.78 8.97
N PHE A 45 -0.11 5.38 8.01
CA PHE A 45 0.32 6.63 7.40
C PHE A 45 -0.87 7.45 6.92
N LYS A 46 -1.02 8.66 7.47
CA LYS A 46 -2.17 9.55 7.20
C LYS A 46 -3.50 8.81 7.46
N ALA A 47 -4.32 8.65 6.43
CA ALA A 47 -5.60 7.95 6.50
C ALA A 47 -5.48 6.42 6.39
N MET A 48 -4.28 5.88 6.10
CA MET A 48 -4.06 4.45 6.04
C MET A 48 -3.84 3.90 7.46
N PRO A 49 -4.67 2.95 7.92
CA PRO A 49 -4.52 2.37 9.26
C PRO A 49 -3.23 1.53 9.37
N PRO A 50 -2.70 1.35 10.60
CA PRO A 50 -1.57 0.48 10.85
C PRO A 50 -1.77 -0.94 10.30
N ARG A 51 -0.68 -1.52 9.79
CA ARG A 51 -0.62 -2.86 9.17
C ARG A 51 -1.54 -3.05 7.96
N GLY A 52 -2.12 -1.98 7.41
CA GLY A 52 -3.10 -2.07 6.32
C GLY A 52 -4.24 -3.05 6.60
N LEU A 53 -4.65 -3.18 7.87
CA LEU A 53 -5.64 -4.14 8.38
C LEU A 53 -5.26 -5.63 8.24
N CYS A 54 -4.00 -5.96 7.97
CA CYS A 54 -3.52 -7.34 8.02
C CYS A 54 -2.65 -7.58 9.25
N MET A 55 -3.25 -8.22 10.26
CA MET A 55 -2.53 -8.53 11.49
C MET A 55 -1.49 -9.64 11.32
N ASP A 56 -1.64 -10.50 10.30
CA ASP A 56 -0.78 -11.67 10.09
C ASP A 56 0.28 -11.46 8.99
N CYS A 57 0.39 -10.26 8.41
CA CYS A 57 1.32 -10.00 7.31
C CYS A 57 2.73 -9.65 7.81
N SER A 58 3.72 -10.17 7.09
CA SER A 58 5.14 -9.83 7.31
C SER A 58 5.55 -8.58 6.53
N ALA A 59 6.78 -8.12 6.76
CA ALA A 59 7.35 -7.02 5.97
C ALA A 59 7.44 -7.39 4.48
N GLU A 60 7.80 -8.63 4.18
CA GLU A 60 7.92 -9.17 2.81
C GLU A 60 6.56 -9.19 2.11
N ASP A 61 5.48 -9.55 2.82
CA ASP A 61 4.12 -9.48 2.27
C ASP A 61 3.74 -8.05 1.85
N TYR A 62 4.16 -7.05 2.64
CA TYR A 62 3.91 -5.65 2.31
C TYR A 62 4.73 -5.20 1.11
N GLN A 63 6.00 -5.60 1.02
CA GLN A 63 6.83 -5.27 -0.14
C GLN A 63 6.23 -5.84 -1.43
N ALA A 64 5.87 -7.14 -1.41
CA ALA A 64 5.26 -7.82 -2.54
C ALA A 64 3.94 -7.17 -2.96
N ILE A 65 3.10 -6.75 -2.00
CA ILE A 65 1.83 -6.11 -2.34
C ILE A 65 2.01 -4.69 -2.85
N ILE A 66 2.97 -3.92 -2.32
CA ILE A 66 3.31 -2.59 -2.83
C ILE A 66 3.75 -2.69 -4.29
N GLU A 67 4.66 -3.61 -4.59
CA GLU A 67 5.14 -3.84 -5.95
C GLU A 67 3.99 -4.24 -6.88
N TRP A 68 3.16 -5.20 -6.48
CA TRP A 68 2.00 -5.63 -7.26
C TRP A 68 0.94 -4.54 -7.45
N MET A 69 0.77 -3.65 -6.48
CA MET A 69 -0.17 -2.52 -6.59
C MET A 69 0.35 -1.41 -7.49
N SER A 70 1.67 -1.28 -7.60
CA SER A 70 2.33 -0.28 -8.44
C SER A 70 2.39 -0.64 -9.92
N GLN A 71 2.11 -1.90 -10.27
CA GLN A 71 2.02 -2.43 -11.63
C GLN A 71 0.67 -2.16 -12.29
#